data_AF-A0A0V1BTH2-F1
#
_entry.id   AF-A0A0V1BTH2-F1
#
_cell.length_a   1.000
_cell.length_b   1.000
_cell.length_c   1.000
_cell.angle_alpha   90.00
_cell.angle_beta   90.00
_cell.angle_gamma   90.00
#
_symmetry.space_group_name_H-M   'P 1'
#
loop_
_entity.id
_entity.type
_entity.pdbx_description
1 polymer ?
#
loop_
_entity_poly.entity_id
_entity_poly.type
_entity_poly.pdbx_seq_one_letter_code
_entity_poly.pdbx_strand_id
1 'polypeptide(L)'
;MYITIILILISLNCCTAQVATCRDDANNNPPNVVSSSIMKSEGNPAWAASAQTIDQAAVHSIFRTMASFVAEHMDIKVLAYSDNPPNLLPQNEKSKAKVDNTGNDAAAWFVHTVPKFLAHLGGYSWPAAETAKGHMFLCLSLSEAHLNLVAKAIRYQEPFIYANNLSPELLNQHVELSNLITGAQIRVTPFLEHAKFTTKAAAGAAANIQAFGKHTKSHSDMYAKVLKNKLAANIRIWAPSDTRSKSICKGQYQLRKIASPMQLAGSQVSREADSAKWALVEQKNTVCLTTNDYTVGEKKIPGAARMLAFITLSVQLRLIWKDAINNSYFVYKPPNALQTKIMQSGPNPAWARSAQSIESNNGHSIVRTMAHFVAENQNIKVLAYSDDPPNLPPRNEKSKAKGVLLIDNSGANAAAWFVHTVPKFLSHLGGYSWPQTETAKGHIFLCLSINEESLNAVAKAIRYQEPYIYASNLPPELLNQHNELSNLATGVEIRITPFLEHTKLTTRNNEVNVEAFGKHTKSFADMYERVLRKKLSARIKIWAPSDVRSKSICKGQYHLRKIASPIQLDGDQVHREADSAKWALVEGKNTVCLTTNDYKTTEKRIPGAAVCVENVNVYNAFNTAAVNVVACNM
;
A
#
# COMPACT_ATOMS: atom_id res chain seq x y z
N MET A 1 17.21 -16.68 5.02
CA MET A 1 17.53 -16.77 6.47
C MET A 1 17.40 -15.36 7.06
N TYR A 2 16.93 -15.16 8.31
CA TYR A 2 16.86 -13.84 9.02
C TYR A 2 16.10 -12.71 8.27
N ILE A 3 14.76 -12.61 8.25
CA ILE A 3 13.74 -12.13 9.24
C ILE A 3 13.87 -10.64 9.73
N THR A 4 13.07 -9.63 9.26
CA THR A 4 12.55 -8.44 10.05
C THR A 4 11.81 -7.30 9.25
N ILE A 5 11.13 -6.28 9.85
CA ILE A 5 9.65 -6.28 10.13
C ILE A 5 8.85 -4.96 10.53
N ILE A 6 9.40 -3.85 11.08
CA ILE A 6 8.67 -2.79 11.90
C ILE A 6 7.85 -1.77 11.07
N LEU A 7 6.83 -0.99 11.52
CA LEU A 7 5.89 -0.89 12.70
C LEU A 7 5.90 0.26 13.77
N ILE A 8 5.17 1.38 13.53
CA ILE A 8 4.66 2.44 14.45
C ILE A 8 3.32 3.01 13.87
N LEU A 9 2.47 3.73 14.63
CA LEU A 9 1.14 4.23 14.19
C LEU A 9 0.80 5.64 14.72
N ILE A 10 -0.31 6.27 14.21
CA ILE A 10 -1.13 7.46 14.66
C ILE A 10 -1.29 8.46 13.49
N SER A 11 -2.41 9.17 13.25
CA SER A 11 -3.88 8.99 13.41
C SER A 11 -4.58 10.20 12.74
N LEU A 12 -5.84 10.06 12.36
CA LEU A 12 -6.77 11.10 11.84
C LEU A 12 -7.89 11.38 12.88
N ASN A 13 -8.83 12.32 12.72
CA ASN A 13 -8.76 13.75 12.35
C ASN A 13 -10.10 14.42 12.75
N CYS A 14 -10.05 15.66 13.23
CA CYS A 14 -11.11 16.69 13.12
C CYS A 14 -10.71 17.95 13.89
N CYS A 15 -10.77 19.11 13.25
CA CYS A 15 -11.18 20.37 13.89
C CYS A 15 -12.64 20.62 13.47
N THR A 16 -13.52 21.21 14.28
CA THR A 16 -13.31 22.32 15.22
C THR A 16 -13.86 22.06 16.64
N ALA A 17 -13.59 23.00 17.57
CA ALA A 17 -13.83 22.97 19.03
C ALA A 17 -12.83 22.18 19.89
N GLN A 18 -12.72 22.59 21.16
CA GLN A 18 -11.74 22.09 22.15
C GLN A 18 -12.13 20.71 22.67
N VAL A 19 -11.57 19.64 22.09
CA VAL A 19 -11.84 18.24 22.49
C VAL A 19 -10.52 17.46 22.55
N ALA A 20 -10.38 16.54 23.51
CA ALA A 20 -9.23 15.64 23.64
C ALA A 20 -9.25 14.52 22.59
N THR A 21 -8.71 14.80 21.40
CA THR A 21 -8.60 13.84 20.28
C THR A 21 -7.20 13.82 19.67
N CYS A 22 -6.81 12.68 19.10
CA CYS A 22 -5.55 12.53 18.36
C CYS A 22 -5.55 13.40 17.10
N ARG A 23 -4.44 14.11 16.81
CA ARG A 23 -4.32 15.06 15.67
C ARG A 23 -3.19 14.69 14.71
N ASP A 24 -3.39 14.93 13.41
CA ASP A 24 -2.36 14.77 12.37
C ASP A 24 -1.52 16.05 12.16
N ASP A 25 -0.43 15.96 11.38
CA ASP A 25 0.50 17.07 11.18
C ASP A 25 -0.12 18.32 10.50
N ALA A 26 -1.23 18.16 9.79
CA ALA A 26 -1.79 19.19 8.92
C ALA A 26 -3.01 19.90 9.52
N ASN A 27 -3.58 19.39 10.63
CA ASN A 27 -4.97 19.72 11.01
C ASN A 27 -5.93 19.41 9.83
N ASN A 28 -5.68 18.28 9.15
CA ASN A 28 -6.19 17.80 7.84
C ASN A 28 -5.31 18.14 6.61
N ASN A 29 -4.97 17.10 5.84
CA ASN A 29 -4.06 16.99 4.66
C ASN A 29 -3.80 18.25 3.80
N PRO A 30 -2.57 18.49 3.26
CA PRO A 30 -1.23 17.89 3.47
C PRO A 30 -0.16 19.02 3.72
N PRO A 31 1.14 18.99 3.32
CA PRO A 31 2.06 17.91 2.90
C PRO A 31 3.47 17.90 3.58
N ASN A 32 4.29 16.94 3.16
CA ASN A 32 5.76 16.79 3.10
C ASN A 32 6.71 17.75 3.88
N VAL A 33 7.57 17.18 4.74
CA VAL A 33 9.05 16.96 4.57
C VAL A 33 9.67 16.51 5.92
N VAL A 34 10.36 15.35 5.92
CA VAL A 34 11.45 14.83 6.82
C VAL A 34 11.57 15.42 8.26
N SER A 35 11.60 14.68 9.38
CA SER A 35 11.87 13.24 9.62
C SER A 35 11.05 12.65 10.80
N SER A 36 10.01 11.89 10.46
CA SER A 36 9.47 10.73 11.19
C SER A 36 8.47 10.04 10.23
N SER A 37 7.83 8.93 10.63
CA SER A 37 6.87 8.23 9.76
C SER A 37 5.53 8.03 10.46
N ILE A 38 4.43 8.22 9.71
CA ILE A 38 3.04 8.26 10.19
C ILE A 38 2.17 7.28 9.40
N MET A 39 1.14 6.72 10.06
CA MET A 39 0.12 5.87 9.45
C MET A 39 -1.27 6.19 10.03
N LYS A 40 -2.23 6.38 9.13
CA LYS A 40 -3.55 7.01 9.35
C LYS A 40 -4.71 6.02 9.10
N SER A 41 -5.82 6.11 9.84
CA SER A 41 -6.90 5.10 9.86
C SER A 41 -7.97 5.15 8.75
N GLU A 42 -7.94 6.12 7.83
CA GLU A 42 -8.85 6.17 6.67
C GLU A 42 -8.32 5.29 5.50
N GLY A 43 -9.23 4.99 4.56
CA GLY A 43 -9.06 4.13 3.38
C GLY A 43 -7.63 3.73 2.98
N ASN A 44 -7.26 2.48 3.32
CA ASN A 44 -5.98 1.84 3.00
C ASN A 44 -4.75 2.54 3.64
N PRO A 45 -4.53 2.37 4.97
CA PRO A 45 -3.37 2.92 5.67
C PRO A 45 -2.04 2.55 4.98
N ALA A 46 -1.24 3.57 4.74
CA ALA A 46 0.14 3.42 4.31
C ALA A 46 1.05 4.30 5.17
N TRP A 47 2.32 3.93 5.21
CA TRP A 47 3.37 4.75 5.78
C TRP A 47 3.65 5.96 4.89
N ALA A 48 3.55 7.15 5.47
CA ALA A 48 4.03 8.40 4.89
C ALA A 48 5.09 9.02 5.82
N ALA A 49 5.98 9.84 5.26
CA ALA A 49 6.80 10.72 6.09
C ALA A 49 5.92 11.79 6.73
N SER A 50 6.25 12.17 7.97
CA SER A 50 5.64 13.31 8.65
C SER A 50 6.03 14.64 7.98
N ALA A 51 5.24 15.68 8.23
CA ALA A 51 5.42 17.00 7.63
C ALA A 51 6.59 17.81 8.23
N GLN A 52 7.10 17.42 9.40
CA GLN A 52 8.25 18.02 10.10
C GLN A 52 8.97 16.97 10.96
N THR A 53 10.13 17.34 11.53
CA THR A 53 10.86 16.56 12.53
C THR A 53 10.13 16.52 13.88
N ILE A 54 10.36 15.47 14.68
CA ILE A 54 9.66 15.25 15.95
C ILE A 54 9.99 16.29 17.04
N ASP A 55 11.13 16.97 16.94
CA ASP A 55 11.57 18.02 17.84
C ASP A 55 10.97 19.40 17.51
N GLN A 56 10.34 19.58 16.34
CA GLN A 56 9.71 20.83 15.94
C GLN A 56 8.24 20.92 16.36
N ALA A 57 7.98 21.75 17.37
CA ALA A 57 6.68 21.90 18.01
C ALA A 57 5.54 22.26 17.03
N ALA A 58 5.65 23.34 16.25
CA ALA A 58 4.48 24.00 15.65
C ALA A 58 3.64 23.17 14.66
N VAL A 59 4.14 22.04 14.14
CA VAL A 59 3.50 21.31 13.02
C VAL A 59 3.36 19.79 13.26
N HIS A 60 4.14 19.16 14.14
CA HIS A 60 4.13 17.70 14.28
C HIS A 60 2.86 17.17 14.99
N SER A 61 2.25 16.09 14.48
CA SER A 61 1.07 15.38 15.01
C SER A 61 1.16 15.05 16.50
N ILE A 62 2.31 14.54 16.95
CA ILE A 62 2.60 14.32 18.38
C ILE A 62 2.51 15.62 19.19
N PHE A 63 3.09 16.74 18.73
CA PHE A 63 2.88 18.04 19.40
C PHE A 63 1.40 18.42 19.39
N ARG A 64 0.73 18.37 18.23
CA ARG A 64 -0.67 18.79 18.10
C ARG A 64 -1.62 17.96 18.99
N THR A 65 -1.36 16.67 19.12
CA THR A 65 -2.06 15.74 20.04
C THR A 65 -1.75 16.07 21.51
N MET A 66 -0.52 16.48 21.80
CA MET A 66 -0.06 16.79 23.16
C MET A 66 -0.10 18.28 23.50
N ALA A 67 -0.63 19.15 22.63
CA ALA A 67 -0.63 20.60 22.84
C ALA A 67 -1.39 20.95 24.12
N SER A 68 -2.53 20.29 24.30
CA SER A 68 -3.39 20.37 25.48
C SER A 68 -2.81 19.71 26.75
N PHE A 69 -1.63 19.09 26.67
CA PHE A 69 -0.89 18.56 27.82
C PHE A 69 0.22 19.50 28.32
N VAL A 70 0.81 20.26 27.39
CA VAL A 70 1.95 21.13 27.65
C VAL A 70 1.57 22.59 27.89
N ALA A 71 0.30 22.94 27.61
CA ALA A 71 -0.32 24.22 27.92
C ALA A 71 -1.55 24.01 28.82
N GLU A 72 -1.86 25.00 29.65
CA GLU A 72 -2.98 24.94 30.59
C GLU A 72 -4.32 25.15 29.88
N HIS A 73 -5.26 24.22 30.11
CA HIS A 73 -6.64 24.32 29.65
C HIS A 73 -7.59 23.80 30.75
N MET A 74 -8.48 24.67 31.22
CA MET A 74 -9.39 24.40 32.35
C MET A 74 -10.27 23.15 32.13
N ASP A 75 -10.70 22.91 30.90
CA ASP A 75 -11.68 21.90 30.51
C ASP A 75 -11.07 20.50 30.29
N ILE A 76 -9.75 20.36 30.39
CA ILE A 76 -9.01 19.16 29.97
C ILE A 76 -8.47 18.42 31.20
N LYS A 77 -8.87 17.16 31.35
CA LYS A 77 -8.58 16.31 32.51
C LYS A 77 -7.58 15.21 32.12
N VAL A 78 -6.40 15.28 32.71
CA VAL A 78 -5.19 14.54 32.38
C VAL A 78 -4.84 13.56 33.49
N LEU A 79 -4.46 12.35 33.08
CA LEU A 79 -3.74 11.38 33.90
C LEU A 79 -2.50 10.88 33.14
N ALA A 80 -1.31 11.24 33.60
CA ALA A 80 -0.04 10.89 32.95
C ALA A 80 0.79 9.94 33.80
N TYR A 81 1.31 8.87 33.17
CA TYR A 81 2.09 7.83 33.85
C TYR A 81 3.32 7.38 33.07
N SER A 82 4.44 7.23 33.77
CA SER A 82 5.73 6.84 33.20
C SER A 82 6.67 6.44 34.32
N ASP A 83 7.35 5.31 34.18
CA ASP A 83 8.34 4.88 35.18
C ASP A 83 9.67 5.67 35.08
N ASN A 84 9.85 6.44 34.00
CA ASN A 84 10.95 7.39 33.80
C ASN A 84 10.38 8.73 33.29
N PRO A 85 9.68 9.50 34.15
CA PRO A 85 9.09 10.78 33.81
C PRO A 85 10.15 11.89 33.70
N PRO A 86 9.87 12.99 32.99
CA PRO A 86 10.76 14.15 32.96
C PRO A 86 10.92 14.79 34.34
N ASN A 87 12.07 15.42 34.56
CA ASN A 87 12.40 16.22 35.76
C ASN A 87 12.33 15.47 37.11
N LEU A 88 12.27 14.14 37.09
CA LEU A 88 12.26 13.27 38.27
C LEU A 88 13.30 12.15 38.12
N LEU A 89 13.69 11.55 39.25
CA LEU A 89 14.55 10.38 39.25
C LEU A 89 13.80 9.14 38.72
N PRO A 90 14.45 8.24 37.95
CA PRO A 90 13.80 7.02 37.46
C PRO A 90 13.33 6.16 38.63
N GLN A 91 12.06 5.73 38.61
CA GLN A 91 11.48 4.94 39.71
C GLN A 91 11.42 3.44 39.42
N ASN A 92 11.34 3.02 38.14
CA ASN A 92 11.52 1.62 37.69
C ASN A 92 11.65 1.57 36.15
N GLU A 93 11.79 0.37 35.56
CA GLU A 93 11.84 0.17 34.11
C GLU A 93 10.61 -0.60 33.53
N LYS A 94 9.87 0.08 32.63
CA LYS A 94 9.08 -0.42 31.47
C LYS A 94 7.53 -0.44 31.53
N SER A 95 6.94 0.72 31.75
CA SER A 95 5.56 1.10 31.42
C SER A 95 5.46 2.63 31.17
N LYS A 96 4.67 3.05 30.15
CA LYS A 96 4.53 4.46 29.73
C LYS A 96 3.21 4.69 28.98
N ALA A 97 2.38 5.65 29.41
CA ALA A 97 1.35 6.30 28.60
C ALA A 97 0.69 7.49 29.34
N LYS A 98 -0.22 8.19 28.67
CA LYS A 98 -1.10 9.24 29.20
C LYS A 98 -2.53 8.95 28.79
N VAL A 99 -3.49 9.11 29.69
CA VAL A 99 -4.92 9.23 29.39
C VAL A 99 -5.31 10.71 29.47
N ASP A 100 -6.12 11.16 28.53
CA ASP A 100 -6.63 12.52 28.42
C ASP A 100 -8.16 12.46 28.27
N ASN A 101 -8.90 13.33 28.94
CA ASN A 101 -10.36 13.34 28.94
C ASN A 101 -10.91 14.78 28.87
N THR A 102 -11.98 14.97 28.10
CA THR A 102 -12.75 16.21 28.02
C THR A 102 -14.23 15.87 28.15
N GLY A 103 -14.99 16.67 28.92
CA GLY A 103 -16.36 16.34 29.39
C GLY A 103 -17.49 16.32 28.34
N ASN A 104 -17.19 15.85 27.12
CA ASN A 104 -18.12 15.68 25.99
C ASN A 104 -18.14 14.20 25.50
N ASP A 105 -18.05 13.23 26.42
CA ASP A 105 -17.91 11.78 26.15
C ASP A 105 -16.72 11.47 25.22
N ALA A 106 -15.58 12.15 25.44
CA ALA A 106 -14.44 12.12 24.54
C ALA A 106 -13.11 12.04 25.30
N ALA A 107 -12.50 10.86 25.25
CA ALA A 107 -11.21 10.56 25.84
C ALA A 107 -10.18 10.10 24.79
N ALA A 108 -8.90 10.29 25.08
CA ALA A 108 -7.78 9.79 24.28
C ALA A 108 -6.77 9.03 25.15
N TRP A 109 -6.23 7.91 24.65
CA TRP A 109 -5.14 7.17 25.29
C TRP A 109 -3.88 7.21 24.43
N PHE A 110 -2.86 7.93 24.89
CA PHE A 110 -1.59 8.17 24.20
C PHE A 110 -0.42 7.42 24.86
N VAL A 111 0.18 6.47 24.15
CA VAL A 111 1.22 5.53 24.59
C VAL A 111 2.51 5.82 23.81
N HIS A 112 3.69 5.75 24.45
CA HIS A 112 4.98 5.92 23.76
C HIS A 112 6.13 5.13 24.42
N THR A 113 7.28 4.99 23.75
CA THR A 113 8.48 4.36 24.35
C THR A 113 9.58 5.33 24.79
N VAL A 114 9.50 6.62 24.45
CA VAL A 114 10.51 7.64 24.80
C VAL A 114 10.64 7.85 26.32
N PRO A 115 11.82 7.80 26.96
CA PRO A 115 12.05 8.20 28.35
C PRO A 115 12.16 9.71 28.52
N LYS A 116 11.85 10.26 29.71
CA LYS A 116 11.90 11.71 30.01
C LYS A 116 11.07 12.58 29.05
N PHE A 117 10.05 12.00 28.44
CA PHE A 117 9.05 12.63 27.58
C PHE A 117 7.66 12.32 28.18
N LEU A 118 6.71 13.23 28.33
CA LEU A 118 6.75 14.69 28.09
C LEU A 118 6.34 15.40 29.40
N ALA A 119 6.74 16.66 29.61
CA ALA A 119 6.45 17.36 30.86
C ALA A 119 5.05 17.98 30.84
N HIS A 120 4.21 17.66 31.84
CA HIS A 120 2.92 18.31 32.01
C HIS A 120 3.13 19.80 32.31
N LEU A 121 2.48 20.68 31.54
CA LEU A 121 2.65 22.15 31.60
C LEU A 121 4.10 22.65 31.40
N GLY A 122 5.04 21.80 30.97
CA GLY A 122 6.47 22.12 30.86
C GLY A 122 6.92 22.55 29.46
N GLY A 123 5.99 22.85 28.56
CA GLY A 123 6.28 23.03 27.13
C GLY A 123 6.62 21.72 26.41
N TYR A 124 6.70 21.77 25.08
CA TYR A 124 7.12 20.63 24.28
C TYR A 124 8.63 20.54 24.19
N SER A 125 9.20 19.38 24.51
CA SER A 125 10.65 19.14 24.41
C SER A 125 10.93 17.69 24.03
N TRP A 126 11.81 17.51 23.04
CA TRP A 126 12.30 16.20 22.60
C TRP A 126 13.63 15.85 23.30
N PRO A 127 13.74 14.68 23.96
CA PRO A 127 15.00 14.27 24.58
C PRO A 127 16.07 13.95 23.53
N ALA A 128 17.05 14.84 23.34
CA ALA A 128 18.09 14.71 22.31
C ALA A 128 18.88 13.38 22.32
N ALA A 129 19.05 12.75 23.50
CA ALA A 129 19.70 11.45 23.65
C ALA A 129 18.91 10.28 23.00
N GLU A 130 17.63 10.50 22.72
CA GLU A 130 16.71 9.51 22.14
C GLU A 130 16.55 9.68 20.62
N THR A 131 17.09 10.75 20.02
CA THR A 131 17.12 10.95 18.55
C THR A 131 17.88 9.84 17.81
N ALA A 132 18.87 9.22 18.46
CA ALA A 132 19.65 8.12 17.90
C ALA A 132 18.94 6.75 17.97
N LYS A 133 17.70 6.69 18.46
CA LYS A 133 16.97 5.44 18.73
C LYS A 133 15.61 5.42 18.02
N GLY A 134 15.18 4.23 17.64
CA GLY A 134 13.78 4.01 17.28
C GLY A 134 12.84 4.16 18.49
N HIS A 135 11.72 4.85 18.28
CA HIS A 135 10.68 5.06 19.29
C HIS A 135 9.30 4.98 18.68
N MET A 136 8.38 4.31 19.37
CA MET A 136 7.01 4.13 18.92
C MET A 136 6.03 4.97 19.72
N PHE A 137 4.91 5.30 19.07
CA PHE A 137 3.76 5.99 19.64
C PHE A 137 2.47 5.23 19.25
N LEU A 138 1.42 5.36 20.07
CA LEU A 138 0.04 4.97 19.74
C LEU A 138 -0.95 5.90 20.44
N CYS A 139 -1.94 6.39 19.72
CA CYS A 139 -3.01 7.25 20.23
C CYS A 139 -4.33 6.64 19.82
N LEU A 140 -5.25 6.49 20.77
CA LEU A 140 -6.57 5.88 20.57
C LEU A 140 -7.64 6.85 21.06
N SER A 141 -8.55 7.26 20.19
CA SER A 141 -9.76 8.01 20.57
C SER A 141 -10.83 7.04 21.09
N LEU A 142 -11.42 7.35 22.24
CA LEU A 142 -12.32 6.50 23.03
C LEU A 142 -13.55 7.29 23.49
N SER A 143 -14.64 6.59 23.79
CA SER A 143 -15.70 7.11 24.66
C SER A 143 -15.31 6.95 26.14
N GLU A 144 -15.90 7.76 27.01
CA GLU A 144 -15.66 7.72 28.46
C GLU A 144 -16.09 6.37 29.07
N ALA A 145 -17.07 5.71 28.45
CA ALA A 145 -17.50 4.35 28.79
C ALA A 145 -16.35 3.31 28.82
N HIS A 146 -15.26 3.52 28.05
CA HIS A 146 -14.11 2.61 28.04
C HIS A 146 -13.02 2.95 29.07
N LEU A 147 -13.13 4.06 29.81
CA LEU A 147 -12.11 4.51 30.77
C LEU A 147 -11.83 3.49 31.88
N ASN A 148 -12.85 2.84 32.45
CA ASN A 148 -12.64 1.80 33.48
C ASN A 148 -11.85 0.59 32.94
N LEU A 149 -12.12 0.17 31.69
CA LEU A 149 -11.39 -0.94 31.05
C LEU A 149 -9.92 -0.60 30.81
N VAL A 150 -9.66 0.63 30.36
CA VAL A 150 -8.30 1.15 30.15
C VAL A 150 -7.58 1.32 31.48
N ALA A 151 -8.19 1.97 32.47
CA ALA A 151 -7.62 2.18 33.80
C ALA A 151 -7.27 0.85 34.50
N LYS A 152 -8.12 -0.17 34.40
CA LYS A 152 -7.84 -1.51 34.93
C LYS A 152 -6.64 -2.16 34.22
N ALA A 153 -6.59 -2.12 32.89
CA ALA A 153 -5.43 -2.61 32.13
C ALA A 153 -4.14 -1.80 32.41
N ILE A 154 -4.27 -0.55 32.85
CA ILE A 154 -3.16 0.29 33.32
C ILE A 154 -2.72 -0.10 34.74
N ARG A 155 -3.63 -0.28 35.71
CA ARG A 155 -3.30 -0.65 37.09
C ARG A 155 -2.50 -1.96 37.19
N TYR A 156 -2.79 -2.92 36.30
CA TYR A 156 -2.04 -4.18 36.20
C TYR A 156 -0.60 -4.02 35.67
N GLN A 157 -0.15 -2.80 35.32
CA GLN A 157 1.25 -2.51 34.94
C GLN A 157 2.09 -1.93 36.10
N GLU A 158 1.50 -1.69 37.28
CA GLU A 158 2.15 -1.01 38.41
C GLU A 158 2.84 0.32 38.02
N PRO A 159 2.19 1.22 37.24
CA PRO A 159 2.84 2.42 36.70
C PRO A 159 2.99 3.53 37.74
N PHE A 160 4.02 4.37 37.57
CA PHE A 160 4.15 5.61 38.34
C PHE A 160 3.32 6.74 37.71
N ILE A 161 2.34 7.28 38.45
CA ILE A 161 1.55 8.45 38.06
C ILE A 161 2.34 9.73 38.39
N TYR A 162 2.63 10.57 37.39
CA TYR A 162 3.43 11.80 37.57
C TYR A 162 2.66 13.11 37.33
N ALA A 163 1.46 13.04 36.73
CA ALA A 163 0.54 14.17 36.67
C ALA A 163 -0.91 13.66 36.72
N ASN A 164 -1.76 14.34 37.48
CA ASN A 164 -3.18 14.04 37.63
C ASN A 164 -3.93 15.34 37.97
N ASN A 165 -4.98 15.68 37.21
CA ASN A 165 -5.95 16.73 37.55
C ASN A 165 -7.41 16.26 37.35
N LEU A 166 -7.66 14.94 37.38
CA LEU A 166 -9.01 14.38 37.26
C LEU A 166 -9.91 14.86 38.40
N SER A 167 -11.17 15.18 38.09
CA SER A 167 -12.10 15.72 39.08
C SER A 167 -12.72 14.62 39.97
N PRO A 168 -13.15 14.94 41.21
CA PRO A 168 -13.79 13.97 42.10
C PRO A 168 -15.02 13.29 41.49
N GLU A 169 -15.78 14.01 40.68
CA GLU A 169 -16.99 13.52 40.01
C GLU A 169 -16.64 12.40 39.02
N LEU A 170 -15.59 12.60 38.21
CA LEU A 170 -15.09 11.59 37.26
C LEU A 170 -14.53 10.36 38.00
N LEU A 171 -13.85 10.55 39.13
CA LEU A 171 -13.32 9.44 39.94
C LEU A 171 -14.42 8.63 40.64
N ASN A 172 -15.52 9.28 41.04
CA ASN A 172 -16.70 8.62 41.60
C ASN A 172 -17.45 7.79 40.54
N GLN A 173 -17.47 8.23 39.28
CA GLN A 173 -18.05 7.49 38.16
C GLN A 173 -17.14 6.35 37.66
N HIS A 174 -15.82 6.51 37.74
CA HIS A 174 -14.83 5.55 37.25
C HIS A 174 -13.99 4.94 38.37
N VAL A 175 -14.56 3.96 39.08
CA VAL A 175 -13.91 3.25 40.20
C VAL A 175 -12.53 2.68 39.86
N GLU A 176 -12.30 2.17 38.65
CA GLU A 176 -10.98 1.63 38.28
C GLU A 176 -9.94 2.72 38.01
N LEU A 177 -10.38 3.94 37.69
CA LEU A 177 -9.54 5.13 37.54
C LEU A 177 -9.16 5.70 38.91
N SER A 178 -10.11 5.74 39.85
CA SER A 178 -9.86 6.04 41.26
C SER A 178 -8.89 5.02 41.89
N ASN A 179 -9.12 3.72 41.68
CA ASN A 179 -8.23 2.65 42.13
C ASN A 179 -6.82 2.71 41.51
N LEU A 180 -6.69 3.25 40.29
CA LEU A 180 -5.38 3.45 39.65
C LEU A 180 -4.60 4.59 40.31
N ILE A 181 -5.23 5.74 40.53
CA ILE A 181 -4.60 6.93 41.13
C ILE A 181 -4.27 6.71 42.61
N THR A 182 -5.12 6.00 43.35
CA THR A 182 -4.90 5.66 44.77
C THR A 182 -3.90 4.51 44.98
N GLY A 183 -3.41 3.86 43.92
CA GLY A 183 -2.48 2.73 44.02
C GLY A 183 -3.11 1.48 44.64
N ALA A 184 -4.42 1.28 44.47
CA ALA A 184 -5.16 0.19 45.10
C ALA A 184 -4.58 -1.19 44.71
N GLN A 185 -4.23 -1.99 45.73
CA GLN A 185 -3.53 -3.26 45.52
C GLN A 185 -4.38 -4.28 44.76
N ILE A 186 -3.80 -4.86 43.70
CA ILE A 186 -4.39 -6.00 43.01
C ILE A 186 -4.19 -7.26 43.85
N ARG A 187 -5.30 -7.92 44.20
CA ARG A 187 -5.36 -9.15 45.00
C ARG A 187 -5.92 -10.36 44.23
N VAL A 188 -6.34 -10.17 42.99
CA VAL A 188 -7.05 -11.19 42.19
C VAL A 188 -6.11 -11.91 41.23
N THR A 189 -6.01 -13.24 41.38
CA THR A 189 -5.36 -14.14 40.43
C THR A 189 -6.19 -14.26 39.14
N PRO A 190 -5.59 -14.40 37.95
CA PRO A 190 -4.19 -14.75 37.67
C PRO A 190 -3.21 -13.56 37.54
N PHE A 191 -3.47 -12.39 38.15
CA PHE A 191 -2.59 -11.22 38.06
C PHE A 191 -2.33 -10.72 36.62
N LEU A 192 -3.26 -11.04 35.71
CA LEU A 192 -3.30 -10.65 34.31
C LEU A 192 -4.67 -10.04 34.02
N GLU A 193 -4.68 -8.92 33.31
CA GLU A 193 -5.91 -8.28 32.82
C GLU A 193 -6.00 -8.44 31.29
N HIS A 194 -7.21 -8.58 30.76
CA HIS A 194 -7.50 -8.56 29.32
C HIS A 194 -8.79 -7.77 29.06
N ALA A 195 -8.64 -6.49 28.76
CA ALA A 195 -9.73 -5.65 28.30
C ALA A 195 -9.90 -5.79 26.77
N LYS A 196 -11.15 -5.72 26.30
CA LYS A 196 -11.50 -5.57 24.88
C LYS A 196 -12.48 -4.41 24.75
N PHE A 197 -12.26 -3.52 23.80
CA PHE A 197 -13.10 -2.35 23.55
C PHE A 197 -12.88 -1.85 22.12
N THR A 198 -13.71 -0.91 21.68
CA THR A 198 -13.59 -0.27 20.37
C THR A 198 -13.14 1.19 20.50
N THR A 199 -12.49 1.72 19.45
CA THR A 199 -12.28 3.17 19.33
C THR A 199 -13.60 3.89 19.07
N LYS A 200 -13.71 5.16 19.47
CA LYS A 200 -14.86 6.01 19.13
C LYS A 200 -14.96 6.11 17.59
N ALA A 201 -16.12 5.80 17.04
CA ALA A 201 -16.33 5.74 15.61
C ALA A 201 -16.63 7.13 15.03
N ALA A 202 -15.95 7.49 13.94
CA ALA A 202 -16.30 8.62 13.08
C ALA A 202 -16.42 8.12 11.64
N ALA A 203 -17.44 8.57 10.91
CA ALA A 203 -17.70 8.22 9.51
C ALA A 203 -17.76 6.70 9.17
N GLY A 204 -18.04 5.82 10.15
CA GLY A 204 -18.48 4.44 9.90
C GLY A 204 -17.49 3.30 10.18
N ALA A 205 -16.29 3.56 10.70
CA ALA A 205 -15.35 2.49 11.07
C ALA A 205 -14.83 2.64 12.52
N ALA A 206 -15.06 1.62 13.35
CA ALA A 206 -14.49 1.48 14.69
C ALA A 206 -13.39 0.40 14.68
N ALA A 207 -12.25 0.66 15.33
CA ALA A 207 -11.18 -0.31 15.43
C ALA A 207 -11.31 -1.16 16.70
N ASN A 208 -11.10 -2.48 16.56
CA ASN A 208 -11.13 -3.42 17.67
C ASN A 208 -9.80 -3.40 18.43
N ILE A 209 -9.85 -2.98 19.70
CA ILE A 209 -8.70 -2.92 20.61
C ILE A 209 -8.78 -4.06 21.63
N GLN A 210 -7.63 -4.64 21.94
CA GLN A 210 -7.46 -5.56 23.06
C GLN A 210 -6.25 -5.12 23.89
N ALA A 211 -6.46 -4.77 25.15
CA ALA A 211 -5.40 -4.32 26.04
C ALA A 211 -5.13 -5.38 27.13
N PHE A 212 -3.88 -5.84 27.21
CA PHE A 212 -3.40 -6.70 28.27
C PHE A 212 -2.58 -5.92 29.29
N GLY A 213 -2.80 -6.20 30.57
CA GLY A 213 -1.94 -5.77 31.68
C GLY A 213 -1.37 -6.99 32.42
N LYS A 214 -0.13 -6.90 32.89
CA LYS A 214 0.63 -7.97 33.54
C LYS A 214 1.37 -7.45 34.76
N HIS A 215 0.96 -7.88 35.95
CA HIS A 215 1.57 -7.50 37.22
C HIS A 215 2.84 -8.31 37.48
N THR A 216 3.80 -7.77 38.24
CA THR A 216 4.99 -8.46 38.81
C THR A 216 4.66 -9.87 39.35
N LYS A 217 3.56 -10.00 40.11
CA LYS A 217 3.06 -11.25 40.72
C LYS A 217 2.57 -12.32 39.75
N SER A 218 2.37 -11.99 38.47
CA SER A 218 1.91 -12.96 37.45
C SER A 218 2.99 -13.99 37.07
N HIS A 219 4.27 -13.66 37.29
CA HIS A 219 5.46 -14.42 36.87
C HIS A 219 5.39 -14.94 35.41
N SER A 220 4.65 -14.24 34.56
CA SER A 220 4.28 -14.69 33.23
C SER A 220 5.12 -14.01 32.16
N ASP A 221 5.42 -14.77 31.11
CA ASP A 221 6.07 -14.26 29.91
C ASP A 221 5.03 -13.60 29.01
N MET A 222 5.20 -12.31 28.70
CA MET A 222 4.23 -11.53 27.92
C MET A 222 3.97 -12.17 26.55
N TYR A 223 5.01 -12.69 25.89
CA TYR A 223 4.88 -13.21 24.54
C TYR A 223 4.45 -14.69 24.54
N ALA A 224 5.13 -15.53 25.32
CA ALA A 224 4.97 -16.98 25.30
C ALA A 224 3.81 -17.51 26.15
N LYS A 225 3.48 -16.85 27.29
CA LYS A 225 2.40 -17.27 28.19
C LYS A 225 1.14 -16.41 28.10
N VAL A 226 1.28 -15.10 27.88
CA VAL A 226 0.12 -14.20 27.73
C VAL A 226 -0.34 -14.20 26.28
N LEU A 227 0.36 -13.50 25.38
CA LEU A 227 -0.07 -13.28 24.00
C LEU A 227 -0.29 -14.60 23.23
N LYS A 228 0.72 -15.48 23.11
CA LYS A 228 0.61 -16.70 22.29
C LYS A 228 -0.53 -17.61 22.71
N ASN A 229 -0.72 -17.80 24.02
CA ASN A 229 -1.74 -18.71 24.54
C ASN A 229 -3.14 -18.08 24.54
N LYS A 230 -3.28 -16.80 24.90
CA LYS A 230 -4.58 -16.09 24.86
C LYS A 230 -5.06 -15.84 23.43
N LEU A 231 -4.15 -15.66 22.48
CA LEU A 231 -4.48 -15.46 21.08
C LEU A 231 -4.62 -16.76 20.29
N ALA A 232 -4.02 -17.87 20.73
CA ALA A 232 -3.97 -19.13 19.97
C ALA A 232 -3.56 -18.88 18.50
N ALA A 233 -2.36 -18.31 18.33
CA ALA A 233 -1.85 -17.88 17.03
C ALA A 233 -0.31 -17.88 16.99
N ASN A 234 0.26 -17.98 15.78
CA ASN A 234 1.70 -17.80 15.58
C ASN A 234 2.08 -16.33 15.76
N ILE A 235 3.21 -16.07 16.43
CA ILE A 235 3.64 -14.70 16.78
C ILE A 235 5.08 -14.46 16.35
N ARG A 236 5.36 -13.27 15.80
CA ARG A 236 6.71 -12.75 15.55
C ARG A 236 7.03 -11.60 16.52
N ILE A 237 8.20 -11.58 17.16
CA ILE A 237 8.57 -10.59 18.21
C ILE A 237 9.73 -9.66 17.81
N TRP A 238 9.48 -8.36 17.84
CA TRP A 238 10.52 -7.33 17.88
C TRP A 238 10.57 -6.66 19.26
N ALA A 239 11.64 -6.93 20.00
CA ALA A 239 11.97 -6.35 21.30
C ALA A 239 13.42 -6.76 21.62
N PRO A 240 14.14 -6.04 22.50
CA PRO A 240 15.40 -6.53 23.07
C PRO A 240 15.24 -7.95 23.62
N SER A 241 16.27 -8.80 23.51
CA SER A 241 16.16 -10.21 23.94
C SER A 241 17.49 -10.79 24.41
N ASP A 242 17.46 -11.63 25.45
CA ASP A 242 18.64 -12.33 25.93
C ASP A 242 18.92 -13.61 25.13
N THR A 243 20.12 -14.19 25.31
CA THR A 243 20.57 -15.43 24.65
C THR A 243 19.76 -16.65 25.09
N ARG A 244 19.14 -16.59 26.27
CA ARG A 244 18.30 -17.66 26.86
C ARG A 244 16.91 -17.68 26.23
N SER A 245 16.39 -16.54 25.80
CA SER A 245 15.07 -16.41 25.17
C SER A 245 15.14 -16.74 23.68
N LYS A 246 15.00 -18.04 23.38
CA LYS A 246 15.05 -18.62 22.02
C LYS A 246 13.65 -18.67 21.38
N SER A 247 13.61 -18.62 20.04
CA SER A 247 12.38 -18.88 19.28
C SER A 247 11.80 -20.26 19.59
N ILE A 248 10.48 -20.35 19.79
CA ILE A 248 9.73 -21.58 20.03
C ILE A 248 9.12 -22.02 18.70
N CYS A 249 9.79 -22.93 18.00
CA CYS A 249 9.36 -23.40 16.67
C CYS A 249 8.57 -24.73 16.70
N LYS A 250 8.32 -25.30 17.89
CA LYS A 250 7.61 -26.58 18.09
C LYS A 250 6.26 -26.35 18.79
N GLY A 251 5.29 -27.24 18.51
CA GLY A 251 3.90 -27.15 18.99
C GLY A 251 2.97 -26.43 18.01
N GLN A 252 1.67 -26.39 18.34
CA GLN A 252 0.60 -25.86 17.46
C GLN A 252 0.80 -24.39 17.07
N TYR A 253 1.37 -23.57 17.98
CA TYR A 253 1.63 -22.16 17.74
C TYR A 253 3.09 -21.80 18.02
N GLN A 254 3.73 -21.22 17.00
CA GLN A 254 5.13 -20.81 16.98
C GLN A 254 5.32 -19.41 17.56
N LEU A 255 6.46 -19.19 18.20
CA LEU A 255 6.91 -17.89 18.68
C LEU A 255 8.30 -17.60 18.10
N ARG A 256 8.39 -16.67 17.17
CA ARG A 256 9.63 -16.43 16.41
C ARG A 256 10.21 -15.08 16.76
N LYS A 257 11.42 -15.08 17.36
CA LYS A 257 12.25 -13.87 17.33
C LYS A 257 12.49 -13.50 15.88
N ILE A 258 12.50 -12.22 15.66
CA ILE A 258 12.84 -11.62 14.39
C ILE A 258 14.37 -11.34 14.43
N ALA A 259 15.07 -11.05 13.33
CA ALA A 259 16.53 -10.90 13.27
C ALA A 259 16.99 -9.45 13.10
N SER A 260 17.88 -8.96 13.98
CA SER A 260 18.54 -7.67 13.75
C SER A 260 19.57 -7.80 12.61
N PRO A 261 19.74 -6.79 11.73
CA PRO A 261 18.96 -5.57 11.56
C PRO A 261 17.81 -5.75 10.56
N MET A 262 16.99 -4.70 10.37
CA MET A 262 15.72 -4.76 9.66
C MET A 262 15.43 -3.61 8.72
N GLN A 263 14.55 -3.81 7.74
CA GLN A 263 14.07 -2.74 6.85
C GLN A 263 12.67 -2.26 7.23
N LEU A 264 12.51 -0.94 7.42
CA LEU A 264 11.24 -0.20 7.59
C LEU A 264 11.31 1.07 6.75
N ALA A 265 10.33 1.28 5.87
CA ALA A 265 10.15 2.51 5.10
C ALA A 265 11.42 3.01 4.35
N GLY A 266 12.34 2.10 3.98
CA GLY A 266 13.62 2.42 3.32
C GLY A 266 14.80 2.64 4.27
N SER A 267 14.60 2.56 5.58
CA SER A 267 15.64 2.69 6.61
C SER A 267 15.97 1.35 7.26
N GLN A 268 17.27 1.10 7.47
CA GLN A 268 17.75 -0.05 8.22
C GLN A 268 17.80 0.25 9.72
N VAL A 269 17.14 -0.55 10.55
CA VAL A 269 17.11 -0.38 12.02
C VAL A 269 17.58 -1.65 12.70
N SER A 270 18.50 -1.53 13.66
CA SER A 270 18.90 -2.64 14.53
C SER A 270 18.05 -2.65 15.80
N ARG A 271 17.83 -3.84 16.38
CA ARG A 271 17.12 -4.04 17.66
C ARG A 271 17.84 -3.35 18.82
N GLU A 272 19.15 -3.23 18.67
CA GLU A 272 20.06 -2.64 19.62
C GLU A 272 19.94 -1.10 19.62
N ALA A 273 19.52 -0.51 18.49
CA ALA A 273 19.24 0.92 18.33
C ALA A 273 17.73 1.25 18.33
N ASP A 274 16.88 0.37 18.86
CA ASP A 274 15.43 0.59 18.87
C ASP A 274 14.77 0.26 20.22
N SER A 275 14.07 1.25 20.75
CA SER A 275 13.30 1.16 22.00
C SER A 275 11.83 0.75 21.76
N ALA A 276 11.38 0.67 20.50
CA ALA A 276 10.07 0.13 20.16
C ALA A 276 10.01 -1.39 20.40
N LYS A 277 8.88 -1.85 20.96
CA LYS A 277 8.67 -3.26 21.29
C LYS A 277 7.27 -3.65 20.91
N TRP A 278 7.14 -4.73 20.16
CA TRP A 278 5.86 -5.13 19.59
C TRP A 278 5.93 -6.55 19.01
N ALA A 279 4.75 -7.07 18.68
CA ALA A 279 4.59 -8.38 18.09
C ALA A 279 3.55 -8.39 16.95
N LEU A 280 3.80 -9.19 15.91
CA LEU A 280 2.83 -9.48 14.86
C LEU A 280 2.13 -10.81 15.15
N VAL A 281 0.80 -10.80 15.14
CA VAL A 281 -0.03 -12.01 15.28
C VAL A 281 -0.41 -12.48 13.88
N GLU A 282 0.23 -13.56 13.43
CA GLU A 282 -0.02 -14.11 12.10
C GLU A 282 -1.44 -14.69 12.01
N GLN A 283 -2.04 -14.67 10.81
CA GLN A 283 -3.42 -15.13 10.53
C GLN A 283 -4.56 -14.37 11.24
N LYS A 284 -4.27 -13.39 12.10
CA LYS A 284 -5.29 -12.59 12.81
C LYS A 284 -5.26 -11.09 12.50
N ASN A 285 -4.47 -10.65 11.52
CA ASN A 285 -4.34 -9.24 11.10
C ASN A 285 -4.20 -8.26 12.29
N THR A 286 -3.47 -8.69 13.32
CA THR A 286 -3.37 -8.02 14.61
C THR A 286 -1.91 -7.70 14.91
N VAL A 287 -1.66 -6.46 15.31
CA VAL A 287 -0.40 -6.02 15.90
C VAL A 287 -0.57 -5.84 17.40
N CYS A 288 0.45 -6.18 18.20
CA CYS A 288 0.55 -5.88 19.63
C CYS A 288 1.70 -4.90 19.86
N LEU A 289 1.50 -3.74 20.49
CA LEU A 289 2.59 -2.90 21.01
C LEU A 289 2.82 -3.26 22.48
N THR A 290 4.06 -3.58 22.85
CA THR A 290 4.39 -4.16 24.16
C THR A 290 5.31 -3.25 24.97
N THR A 291 5.38 -3.43 26.29
CA THR A 291 6.36 -2.72 27.15
C THR A 291 7.51 -3.61 27.61
N ASN A 292 7.28 -4.92 27.75
CA ASN A 292 8.29 -5.90 28.15
C ASN A 292 9.29 -6.22 27.03
N ASP A 293 10.56 -6.39 27.39
CA ASP A 293 11.53 -7.06 26.53
C ASP A 293 11.24 -8.56 26.44
N TYR A 294 11.89 -9.26 25.51
CA TYR A 294 11.84 -10.72 25.43
C TYR A 294 13.06 -11.35 26.10
N THR A 295 13.13 -11.21 27.43
CA THR A 295 14.19 -11.78 28.29
C THR A 295 13.60 -12.62 29.42
N VAL A 296 14.43 -13.47 30.06
CA VAL A 296 13.97 -14.31 31.17
C VAL A 296 13.56 -13.49 32.42
N GLY A 297 14.18 -12.33 32.64
CA GLY A 297 13.90 -11.46 33.80
C GLY A 297 12.53 -10.79 33.75
N GLU A 298 12.04 -10.47 32.55
CA GLU A 298 10.78 -9.77 32.27
C GLU A 298 9.52 -10.53 32.76
N LYS A 299 9.66 -11.80 33.14
CA LYS A 299 8.61 -12.55 33.85
C LYS A 299 8.21 -11.90 35.17
N LYS A 300 9.18 -11.33 35.91
CA LYS A 300 8.97 -10.67 37.21
C LYS A 300 8.70 -9.16 37.10
N ILE A 301 8.98 -8.55 35.95
CA ILE A 301 8.74 -7.13 35.65
C ILE A 301 7.26 -6.99 35.23
N PRO A 302 6.55 -5.90 35.58
CA PRO A 302 5.19 -5.70 35.10
C PRO A 302 5.20 -5.30 33.61
N GLY A 303 4.04 -5.16 32.98
CA GLY A 303 3.97 -4.60 31.63
C GLY A 303 2.66 -4.83 30.91
N ALA A 304 2.61 -4.40 29.65
CA ALA A 304 1.39 -4.45 28.85
C ALA A 304 1.61 -4.85 27.40
N ALA A 305 0.51 -5.23 26.75
CA ALA A 305 0.40 -5.35 25.30
C ALA A 305 -0.91 -4.71 24.83
N ARG A 306 -0.85 -3.71 23.96
CA ARG A 306 -2.03 -3.08 23.33
C ARG A 306 -2.13 -3.58 21.91
N MET A 307 -3.24 -4.21 21.56
CA MET A 307 -3.42 -4.83 20.27
C MET A 307 -4.48 -4.14 19.45
N LEU A 308 -4.15 -3.88 18.19
CA LEU A 308 -5.04 -3.33 17.19
C LEU A 308 -5.33 -4.45 16.18
N ALA A 309 -6.58 -4.90 16.13
CA ALA A 309 -7.05 -5.84 15.11
C ALA A 309 -7.58 -5.03 13.93
N PHE A 310 -6.84 -5.05 12.83
CA PHE A 310 -7.24 -4.36 11.61
C PHE A 310 -8.28 -5.17 10.86
N ILE A 311 -9.48 -4.61 10.68
CA ILE A 311 -10.54 -5.24 9.88
C ILE A 311 -10.11 -5.40 8.40
N THR A 312 -9.12 -4.61 7.93
CA THR A 312 -8.51 -4.76 6.60
C THR A 312 -6.99 -4.47 6.57
N LEU A 313 -6.16 -5.17 7.34
CA LEU A 313 -4.70 -5.23 7.06
C LEU A 313 -4.11 -6.63 7.09
N SER A 314 -3.77 -7.10 5.89
CA SER A 314 -2.70 -8.06 5.69
C SER A 314 -1.45 -7.31 5.17
N VAL A 315 -0.26 -7.60 5.72
CA VAL A 315 0.89 -8.00 4.87
C VAL A 315 1.66 -6.92 4.04
N GLN A 316 1.81 -5.65 4.45
CA GLN A 316 2.35 -4.58 3.57
C GLN A 316 3.79 -4.69 2.98
N LEU A 317 4.69 -5.60 3.43
CA LEU A 317 5.96 -5.91 2.72
C LEU A 317 5.91 -7.15 1.80
N ARG A 318 4.78 -7.88 1.82
CA ARG A 318 4.43 -8.90 0.82
C ARG A 318 3.30 -8.40 -0.09
N LEU A 319 2.59 -7.31 0.24
CA LEU A 319 1.53 -6.68 -0.57
C LEU A 319 2.03 -5.70 -1.62
N ILE A 320 3.19 -5.03 -1.51
CA ILE A 320 3.68 -4.22 -2.65
C ILE A 320 3.80 -5.11 -3.90
N TRP A 321 4.16 -6.38 -3.68
CA TRP A 321 4.19 -7.42 -4.69
C TRP A 321 2.86 -8.16 -4.84
N LYS A 322 2.20 -8.63 -3.76
CA LYS A 322 0.90 -9.32 -3.85
C LYS A 322 -0.26 -8.44 -4.34
N ASP A 323 -0.29 -7.13 -4.14
CA ASP A 323 -1.36 -6.30 -4.71
C ASP A 323 -1.11 -6.08 -6.20
N ALA A 324 0.13 -5.88 -6.62
CA ALA A 324 0.50 -5.79 -8.04
C ALA A 324 0.33 -7.13 -8.80
N ILE A 325 0.43 -8.26 -8.08
CA ILE A 325 0.37 -9.64 -8.63
C ILE A 325 -0.77 -10.45 -7.97
N ASN A 326 -1.85 -9.77 -7.58
CA ASN A 326 -3.18 -10.38 -7.47
C ASN A 326 -4.25 -9.43 -8.05
N ASN A 327 -4.03 -8.10 -8.02
CA ASN A 327 -4.98 -7.15 -8.62
C ASN A 327 -4.49 -6.66 -9.99
N SER A 328 -5.41 -6.58 -10.94
CA SER A 328 -5.16 -5.94 -12.24
C SER A 328 -5.62 -4.48 -12.19
N TYR A 329 -4.93 -3.58 -12.87
CA TYR A 329 -5.29 -2.15 -12.84
C TYR A 329 -4.92 -1.40 -14.11
N PHE A 330 -5.67 -0.32 -14.36
CA PHE A 330 -5.35 0.71 -15.35
C PHE A 330 -4.84 1.97 -14.64
N VAL A 331 -3.90 2.67 -15.27
CA VAL A 331 -3.58 4.06 -14.96
C VAL A 331 -3.73 4.87 -16.23
N TYR A 332 -4.35 6.04 -16.12
CA TYR A 332 -4.39 7.05 -17.16
C TYR A 332 -3.74 8.34 -16.66
N LYS A 333 -2.77 8.86 -17.41
CA LYS A 333 -2.09 10.12 -17.16
C LYS A 333 -2.63 11.14 -18.18
N PRO A 334 -3.29 12.24 -17.78
CA PRO A 334 -3.85 13.19 -18.73
C PRO A 334 -2.78 14.01 -19.47
N PRO A 335 -3.12 14.60 -20.63
CA PRO A 335 -2.32 15.67 -21.23
C PRO A 335 -2.11 16.82 -20.24
N ASN A 336 -0.89 17.36 -20.17
CA ASN A 336 -0.50 18.48 -19.31
C ASN A 336 -0.68 18.30 -17.78
N ALA A 337 -1.02 17.10 -17.29
CA ALA A 337 -1.20 16.84 -15.85
C ALA A 337 -0.36 15.64 -15.37
N LEU A 338 0.42 15.83 -14.32
CA LEU A 338 1.25 14.77 -13.72
C LEU A 338 0.47 13.93 -12.69
N GLN A 339 -0.62 14.49 -12.15
CA GLN A 339 -1.59 13.74 -11.34
C GLN A 339 -2.36 12.76 -12.24
N THR A 340 -2.24 11.46 -11.97
CA THR A 340 -2.90 10.42 -12.77
C THR A 340 -4.24 10.00 -12.19
N LYS A 341 -5.01 9.28 -13.00
CA LYS A 341 -6.19 8.51 -12.63
C LYS A 341 -5.82 7.03 -12.57
N ILE A 342 -6.36 6.29 -11.62
CA ILE A 342 -6.22 4.84 -11.47
C ILE A 342 -7.61 4.19 -11.46
N MET A 343 -7.69 2.96 -11.98
CA MET A 343 -8.85 2.08 -11.86
C MET A 343 -8.33 0.69 -11.52
N GLN A 344 -8.69 0.16 -10.36
CA GLN A 344 -8.21 -1.14 -9.83
C GLN A 344 -9.30 -2.20 -9.93
N SER A 345 -8.93 -3.48 -10.11
CA SER A 345 -9.87 -4.60 -10.02
C SER A 345 -10.54 -4.65 -8.65
N GLY A 346 -11.83 -4.95 -8.64
CA GLY A 346 -12.69 -4.93 -7.46
C GLY A 346 -14.17 -5.02 -7.85
N PRO A 347 -15.11 -4.92 -6.89
CA PRO A 347 -16.54 -5.04 -7.18
C PRO A 347 -17.06 -3.91 -8.07
N ASN A 348 -16.60 -2.66 -7.87
CA ASN A 348 -17.02 -1.47 -8.62
C ASN A 348 -15.80 -0.66 -9.08
N PRO A 349 -15.03 -1.10 -10.11
CA PRO A 349 -13.91 -0.34 -10.64
C PRO A 349 -14.41 0.95 -11.30
N ALA A 350 -13.88 2.08 -10.85
CA ALA A 350 -14.09 3.41 -11.41
C ALA A 350 -12.74 4.12 -11.55
N TRP A 351 -12.70 5.16 -12.38
CA TRP A 351 -11.57 6.09 -12.35
C TRP A 351 -11.59 6.87 -11.03
N ALA A 352 -10.44 6.94 -10.36
CA ALA A 352 -10.20 7.79 -9.20
C ALA A 352 -8.83 8.45 -9.34
N ARG A 353 -8.57 9.56 -8.66
CA ARG A 353 -7.21 10.13 -8.59
C ARG A 353 -6.25 9.13 -7.93
N SER A 354 -5.11 8.90 -8.56
CA SER A 354 -4.01 8.13 -7.96
C SER A 354 -3.50 8.80 -6.69
N ALA A 355 -2.99 7.99 -5.76
CA ALA A 355 -2.52 8.47 -4.46
C ALA A 355 -1.36 9.49 -4.51
N GLN A 356 -0.66 9.61 -5.64
CA GLN A 356 0.49 10.50 -5.87
C GLN A 356 0.54 10.94 -7.35
N SER A 357 1.38 11.94 -7.66
CA SER A 357 1.82 12.30 -9.02
C SER A 357 2.62 11.16 -9.67
N ILE A 358 2.60 11.06 -11.01
CA ILE A 358 3.38 10.06 -11.75
C ILE A 358 4.89 10.23 -11.58
N GLU A 359 5.37 11.44 -11.33
CA GLU A 359 6.81 11.69 -11.15
C GLU A 359 7.33 11.30 -9.75
N SER A 360 6.43 11.00 -8.82
CA SER A 360 6.80 10.73 -7.43
C SER A 360 7.55 9.41 -7.32
N ASN A 361 8.77 9.44 -6.78
CA ASN A 361 9.60 8.24 -6.58
C ASN A 361 9.06 7.26 -5.51
N ASN A 362 7.90 7.53 -4.90
CA ASN A 362 7.24 6.61 -3.98
C ASN A 362 5.70 6.80 -4.03
N GLY A 363 4.95 5.83 -3.52
CA GLY A 363 3.50 5.94 -3.32
C GLY A 363 2.63 5.73 -4.56
N HIS A 364 3.12 6.08 -5.77
CA HIS A 364 2.39 5.83 -7.02
C HIS A 364 2.33 4.32 -7.36
N SER A 365 1.21 3.86 -7.96
CA SER A 365 0.99 2.43 -8.29
C SER A 365 2.05 1.86 -9.23
N ILE A 366 2.35 2.57 -10.32
CA ILE A 366 3.39 2.19 -11.29
C ILE A 366 4.76 2.01 -10.59
N VAL A 367 5.13 2.91 -9.68
CA VAL A 367 6.40 2.85 -8.95
C VAL A 367 6.45 1.61 -8.05
N ARG A 368 5.33 1.31 -7.36
CA ARG A 368 5.20 0.10 -6.53
C ARG A 368 5.35 -1.18 -7.37
N THR A 369 4.71 -1.25 -8.54
CA THR A 369 4.83 -2.40 -9.46
C THR A 369 6.23 -2.51 -10.06
N MET A 370 6.85 -1.40 -10.46
CA MET A 370 8.18 -1.37 -11.07
C MET A 370 9.35 -1.40 -10.06
N ALA A 371 9.08 -1.46 -8.75
CA ALA A 371 10.10 -1.36 -7.70
C ALA A 371 11.25 -2.39 -7.84
N HIS A 372 10.95 -3.60 -8.34
CA HIS A 372 11.93 -4.68 -8.57
C HIS A 372 12.49 -4.73 -10.00
N PHE A 373 12.12 -3.74 -10.83
CA PHE A 373 12.70 -3.51 -12.15
C PHE A 373 13.70 -2.34 -12.12
N VAL A 374 13.40 -1.29 -11.34
CA VAL A 374 14.28 -0.13 -11.17
C VAL A 374 15.38 -0.33 -10.12
N ALA A 375 15.28 -1.37 -9.30
CA ALA A 375 16.27 -1.79 -8.31
C ALA A 375 16.32 -3.33 -8.25
N GLU A 376 17.48 -3.88 -7.91
CA GLU A 376 17.72 -5.33 -7.99
C GLU A 376 16.88 -6.11 -6.97
N ASN A 377 16.27 -7.21 -7.42
CA ASN A 377 15.67 -8.22 -6.55
C ASN A 377 15.98 -9.62 -7.09
N GLN A 378 16.75 -10.40 -6.33
CA GLN A 378 17.21 -11.73 -6.74
C GLN A 378 16.07 -12.71 -7.06
N ASN A 379 14.90 -12.53 -6.44
CA ASN A 379 13.73 -13.39 -6.63
C ASN A 379 12.89 -13.01 -7.87
N ILE A 380 13.04 -11.79 -8.40
CA ILE A 380 12.23 -11.31 -9.52
C ILE A 380 13.06 -11.30 -10.79
N LYS A 381 12.54 -11.95 -11.81
CA LYS A 381 13.14 -12.02 -13.14
C LYS A 381 12.32 -11.17 -14.09
N VAL A 382 13.00 -10.45 -14.97
CA VAL A 382 12.40 -9.42 -15.80
C VAL A 382 12.74 -9.65 -17.26
N LEU A 383 11.78 -9.30 -18.13
CA LEU A 383 11.98 -9.10 -19.56
C LEU A 383 11.24 -7.82 -19.93
N ALA A 384 11.98 -6.81 -20.37
CA ALA A 384 11.45 -5.50 -20.72
C ALA A 384 11.66 -5.19 -22.19
N TYR A 385 10.62 -4.65 -22.81
CA TYR A 385 10.55 -4.41 -24.24
C TYR A 385 10.02 -3.00 -24.55
N SER A 386 10.59 -2.33 -25.54
CA SER A 386 10.21 -0.98 -25.96
C SER A 386 10.88 -0.60 -27.28
N ASP A 387 10.14 -0.01 -28.21
CA ASP A 387 10.68 0.63 -29.42
C ASP A 387 11.49 1.92 -29.17
N ASP A 388 11.31 2.55 -28.00
CA ASP A 388 12.07 3.74 -27.55
C ASP A 388 12.37 3.63 -26.05
N PRO A 389 13.35 2.79 -25.64
CA PRO A 389 13.77 2.65 -24.25
C PRO A 389 14.69 3.82 -23.82
N PRO A 390 14.73 4.19 -22.53
CA PRO A 390 15.62 5.24 -22.06
C PRO A 390 17.10 4.84 -22.17
N ASN A 391 17.96 5.85 -22.27
CA ASN A 391 19.44 5.74 -22.26
C ASN A 391 20.06 4.90 -23.40
N LEU A 392 19.29 4.60 -24.46
CA LEU A 392 19.77 3.94 -25.66
C LEU A 392 19.50 4.81 -26.90
N PRO A 393 20.33 4.71 -27.96
CA PRO A 393 20.08 5.43 -29.21
C PRO A 393 18.78 4.92 -29.87
N PRO A 394 18.01 5.79 -30.56
CA PRO A 394 16.83 5.37 -31.30
C PRO A 394 17.19 4.27 -32.29
N ARG A 395 16.52 3.12 -32.17
CA ARG A 395 16.62 2.04 -33.16
C ARG A 395 15.53 2.23 -34.21
N ASN A 396 15.79 1.80 -35.45
CA ASN A 396 14.80 1.77 -36.52
C ASN A 396 13.82 0.59 -36.34
N GLU A 397 13.23 0.53 -35.15
CA GLU A 397 12.19 -0.41 -34.74
C GLU A 397 10.92 -0.14 -35.54
N LYS A 398 10.28 -1.20 -36.04
CA LYS A 398 8.93 -1.07 -36.62
C LYS A 398 7.84 -1.14 -35.56
N SER A 399 8.16 -1.62 -34.36
CA SER A 399 7.19 -1.76 -33.28
C SER A 399 6.79 -0.43 -32.66
N LYS A 400 5.69 -0.49 -31.91
CA LYS A 400 5.21 0.56 -31.00
C LYS A 400 4.92 0.00 -29.60
N ALA A 401 5.35 -1.23 -29.35
CA ALA A 401 5.01 -2.01 -28.18
C ALA A 401 6.00 -1.75 -27.04
N LYS A 402 5.47 -1.41 -25.86
CA LYS A 402 6.27 -1.12 -24.66
C LYS A 402 5.68 -1.81 -23.44
N GLY A 403 6.53 -2.42 -22.63
CA GLY A 403 6.10 -3.15 -21.45
C GLY A 403 7.21 -3.92 -20.73
N VAL A 404 6.81 -4.54 -19.62
CA VAL A 404 7.69 -5.33 -18.75
C VAL A 404 6.94 -6.58 -18.29
N LEU A 405 7.56 -7.75 -18.43
CA LEU A 405 7.19 -8.96 -17.69
C LEU A 405 8.01 -9.00 -16.40
N LEU A 406 7.33 -9.17 -15.26
CA LEU A 406 7.92 -9.42 -13.96
C LEU A 406 7.52 -10.81 -13.49
N ILE A 407 8.47 -11.68 -13.18
CA ILE A 407 8.26 -13.11 -12.94
C ILE A 407 8.85 -13.49 -11.58
N ASP A 408 8.09 -14.18 -10.74
CA ASP A 408 8.57 -14.70 -9.46
C ASP A 408 9.29 -16.02 -9.63
N ASN A 409 10.59 -16.01 -9.34
CA ASN A 409 11.43 -17.19 -9.39
C ASN A 409 11.57 -17.87 -8.01
N SER A 410 10.72 -17.53 -7.04
CA SER A 410 10.65 -18.18 -5.71
C SER A 410 9.62 -19.32 -5.62
N GLY A 411 8.99 -19.70 -6.75
CA GLY A 411 8.04 -20.81 -6.83
C GLY A 411 6.59 -20.44 -6.49
N ALA A 412 6.22 -19.16 -6.56
CA ALA A 412 4.86 -18.69 -6.32
C ALA A 412 3.88 -18.88 -7.50
N ASN A 413 4.35 -19.42 -8.64
CA ASN A 413 3.63 -19.54 -9.92
C ASN A 413 2.97 -18.19 -10.30
N ALA A 414 3.74 -17.10 -10.33
CA ALA A 414 3.17 -15.75 -10.27
C ALA A 414 3.99 -14.73 -11.07
N ALA A 415 3.30 -13.94 -11.89
CA ALA A 415 3.91 -12.89 -12.70
C ALA A 415 2.98 -11.67 -12.88
N ALA A 416 3.57 -10.54 -13.27
CA ALA A 416 2.84 -9.38 -13.78
C ALA A 416 3.24 -9.10 -15.24
N TRP A 417 2.25 -8.79 -16.06
CA TRP A 417 2.44 -8.19 -17.38
C TRP A 417 2.04 -6.72 -17.33
N PHE A 418 3.04 -5.85 -17.46
CA PHE A 418 2.87 -4.40 -17.47
C PHE A 418 3.01 -3.87 -18.90
N VAL A 419 2.03 -3.10 -19.36
CA VAL A 419 1.96 -2.53 -20.71
C VAL A 419 1.80 -1.02 -20.61
N HIS A 420 2.51 -0.25 -21.43
CA HIS A 420 2.41 1.22 -21.44
C HIS A 420 2.58 1.83 -22.82
N THR A 421 2.35 3.14 -22.90
CA THR A 421 2.43 3.94 -24.14
C THR A 421 3.54 4.99 -24.11
N VAL A 422 4.25 5.12 -22.99
CA VAL A 422 5.26 6.17 -22.74
C VAL A 422 6.61 5.82 -23.40
N PRO A 423 7.16 6.63 -24.32
CA PRO A 423 8.55 6.52 -24.79
C PRO A 423 9.56 6.96 -23.73
N LYS A 424 10.79 6.45 -23.82
CA LYS A 424 11.90 6.72 -22.87
C LYS A 424 11.55 6.39 -21.41
N PHE A 425 10.71 5.38 -21.25
CA PHE A 425 10.28 4.81 -19.97
C PHE A 425 10.41 3.28 -20.09
N LEU A 426 11.01 2.54 -19.17
CA LEU A 426 11.64 2.89 -17.89
C LEU A 426 13.05 2.27 -17.82
N SER A 427 13.98 2.83 -17.04
CA SER A 427 15.35 2.31 -16.97
C SER A 427 15.43 1.10 -16.05
N HIS A 428 15.91 -0.04 -16.56
CA HIS A 428 16.24 -1.20 -15.75
C HIS A 428 17.42 -0.87 -14.83
N LEU A 429 17.28 -1.14 -13.51
CA LEU A 429 18.25 -0.82 -12.46
C LEU A 429 18.70 0.66 -12.38
N GLY A 430 17.99 1.57 -13.05
CA GLY A 430 18.35 2.99 -13.14
C GLY A 430 17.57 3.93 -12.21
N GLY A 431 16.81 3.39 -11.26
CA GLY A 431 15.84 4.16 -10.48
C GLY A 431 14.56 4.51 -11.24
N TYR A 432 13.56 5.01 -10.52
CA TYR A 432 12.34 5.50 -11.15
C TYR A 432 12.55 6.92 -11.70
N SER A 433 12.02 7.19 -12.89
CA SER A 433 12.03 8.53 -13.49
C SER A 433 10.90 8.70 -14.50
N TRP A 434 10.32 9.90 -14.57
CA TRP A 434 9.30 10.28 -15.54
C TRP A 434 9.91 11.11 -16.68
N PRO A 435 9.75 10.72 -17.97
CA PRO A 435 10.25 11.49 -19.09
C PRO A 435 9.42 12.78 -19.29
N GLN A 436 9.98 13.91 -18.88
CA GLN A 436 9.28 15.21 -18.86
C GLN A 436 8.78 15.70 -20.24
N THR A 437 9.35 15.21 -21.35
CA THR A 437 8.83 15.50 -22.71
C THR A 437 7.44 14.93 -22.95
N GLU A 438 7.04 13.91 -22.19
CA GLU A 438 5.73 13.26 -22.27
C GLU A 438 4.72 13.89 -21.28
N THR A 439 5.11 14.90 -20.52
CA THR A 439 4.21 15.67 -19.62
C THR A 439 3.09 16.36 -20.41
N ALA A 440 3.33 16.76 -21.66
CA ALA A 440 2.30 17.37 -22.51
C ALA A 440 1.24 16.39 -23.06
N LYS A 441 1.48 15.06 -23.03
CA LYS A 441 0.62 14.08 -23.72
C LYS A 441 -0.17 13.17 -22.77
N GLY A 442 -1.31 12.67 -23.23
CA GLY A 442 -2.05 11.60 -22.55
C GLY A 442 -1.33 10.26 -22.69
N HIS A 443 -1.36 9.43 -21.63
CA HIS A 443 -0.77 8.10 -21.63
C HIS A 443 -1.61 7.12 -20.82
N ILE A 444 -1.68 5.87 -21.28
CA ILE A 444 -2.31 4.76 -20.57
C ILE A 444 -1.29 3.68 -20.20
N PHE A 445 -1.54 3.03 -19.07
CA PHE A 445 -0.82 1.89 -18.53
C PHE A 445 -1.83 0.80 -18.11
N LEU A 446 -1.44 -0.46 -18.24
CA LEU A 446 -2.18 -1.62 -17.77
C LEU A 446 -1.22 -2.56 -17.07
N CYS A 447 -1.57 -2.99 -15.85
CA CYS A 447 -0.93 -4.08 -15.15
C CYS A 447 -1.91 -5.24 -15.03
N LEU A 448 -1.53 -6.41 -15.52
CA LEU A 448 -2.26 -7.66 -15.39
C LEU A 448 -1.47 -8.61 -14.49
N SER A 449 -2.12 -9.16 -13.46
CA SER A 449 -1.57 -10.32 -12.74
C SER A 449 -1.90 -11.60 -13.49
N ILE A 450 -0.88 -12.43 -13.73
CA ILE A 450 -1.00 -13.71 -14.45
C ILE A 450 -0.28 -14.83 -13.70
N ASN A 451 -0.64 -16.07 -13.99
CA ASN A 451 0.11 -17.25 -13.56
C ASN A 451 1.28 -17.51 -14.51
N GLU A 452 2.27 -18.26 -14.04
CA GLU A 452 3.45 -18.64 -14.82
C GLU A 452 3.09 -19.46 -16.06
N GLU A 453 2.04 -20.29 -15.96
CA GLU A 453 1.43 -21.04 -17.07
C GLU A 453 1.01 -20.15 -18.25
N SER A 454 0.69 -18.87 -18.01
CA SER A 454 0.33 -17.91 -19.06
C SER A 454 1.53 -17.25 -19.74
N LEU A 455 2.77 -17.49 -19.28
CA LEU A 455 3.95 -16.81 -19.83
C LEU A 455 4.19 -17.13 -21.30
N ASN A 456 4.06 -18.40 -21.73
CA ASN A 456 4.21 -18.75 -23.13
C ASN A 456 3.15 -18.07 -24.02
N ALA A 457 1.90 -18.00 -23.55
CA ALA A 457 0.82 -17.32 -24.26
C ALA A 457 1.10 -15.81 -24.42
N VAL A 458 1.48 -15.13 -23.33
CA VAL A 458 1.82 -13.72 -23.33
C VAL A 458 3.07 -13.44 -24.16
N ALA A 459 4.13 -14.23 -23.99
CA ALA A 459 5.37 -14.09 -24.75
C ALA A 459 5.13 -14.25 -26.25
N LYS A 460 4.34 -15.25 -26.68
CA LYS A 460 3.96 -15.42 -28.09
C LYS A 460 3.19 -14.22 -28.63
N ALA A 461 2.22 -13.69 -27.86
CA ALA A 461 1.50 -12.48 -28.24
C ALA A 461 2.42 -11.24 -28.35
N ILE A 462 3.48 -11.15 -27.53
CA ILE A 462 4.51 -10.10 -27.59
C ILE A 462 5.44 -10.31 -28.80
N ARG A 463 5.92 -11.53 -29.09
CA ARG A 463 6.80 -11.83 -30.23
C ARG A 463 6.24 -11.35 -31.57
N TYR A 464 4.94 -11.54 -31.78
CA TYR A 464 4.26 -11.09 -32.99
C TYR A 464 4.20 -9.57 -33.15
N GLN A 465 4.60 -8.78 -32.14
CA GLN A 465 4.69 -7.32 -32.19
C GLN A 465 6.07 -6.82 -32.67
N GLU A 466 7.01 -7.72 -32.95
CA GLU A 466 8.41 -7.42 -33.32
C GLU A 466 9.12 -6.39 -32.38
N PRO A 467 9.04 -6.50 -31.05
CA PRO A 467 9.58 -5.47 -30.17
C PRO A 467 11.07 -5.70 -29.83
N TYR A 468 11.81 -4.62 -29.62
CA TYR A 468 13.13 -4.68 -28.98
C TYR A 468 13.03 -5.24 -27.56
N ILE A 469 13.93 -6.15 -27.19
CA ILE A 469 14.17 -6.52 -25.79
C ILE A 469 15.38 -5.71 -25.30
N TYR A 470 15.17 -4.76 -24.40
CA TYR A 470 16.23 -3.85 -23.93
C TYR A 470 16.80 -4.23 -22.56
N ALA A 471 16.10 -5.06 -21.79
CA ALA A 471 16.61 -5.67 -20.57
C ALA A 471 16.00 -7.06 -20.37
N SER A 472 16.82 -8.03 -19.98
CA SER A 472 16.40 -9.37 -19.61
C SER A 472 17.39 -9.96 -18.60
N ASN A 473 16.90 -10.63 -17.56
CA ASN A 473 17.73 -11.42 -16.63
C ASN A 473 17.12 -12.82 -16.37
N LEU A 474 16.33 -13.33 -17.32
CA LEU A 474 15.64 -14.60 -17.22
C LEU A 474 16.63 -15.78 -17.09
N PRO A 475 16.48 -16.67 -16.09
CA PRO A 475 17.42 -17.76 -15.86
C PRO A 475 17.18 -18.92 -16.85
N PRO A 476 18.22 -19.69 -17.21
CA PRO A 476 18.10 -20.78 -18.20
C PRO A 476 17.03 -21.81 -17.84
N GLU A 477 16.82 -22.10 -16.55
CA GLU A 477 15.82 -23.04 -16.06
C GLU A 477 14.39 -22.63 -16.48
N LEU A 478 14.09 -21.33 -16.36
CA LEU A 478 12.80 -20.76 -16.78
C LEU A 478 12.66 -20.76 -18.31
N LEU A 479 13.73 -20.43 -19.04
CA LEU A 479 13.72 -20.43 -20.50
C LEU A 479 13.54 -21.84 -21.09
N ASN A 480 14.09 -22.86 -20.44
CA ASN A 480 13.92 -24.25 -20.83
C ASN A 480 12.50 -24.79 -20.59
N GLN A 481 11.78 -24.22 -19.61
CA GLN A 481 10.37 -24.54 -19.34
C GLN A 481 9.41 -23.77 -20.27
N HIS A 482 9.76 -22.52 -20.62
CA HIS A 482 8.89 -21.61 -21.37
C HIS A 482 9.47 -21.30 -22.76
N ASN A 483 9.22 -22.19 -23.73
CA ASN A 483 9.79 -22.09 -25.08
C ASN A 483 9.46 -20.79 -25.82
N GLU A 484 8.24 -20.25 -25.69
CA GLU A 484 7.84 -18.99 -26.32
C GLU A 484 8.46 -17.77 -25.61
N LEU A 485 8.70 -17.86 -24.30
CA LEU A 485 9.46 -16.87 -23.54
C LEU A 485 10.94 -16.87 -23.93
N SER A 486 11.53 -18.06 -24.12
CA SER A 486 12.88 -18.23 -24.65
C SER A 486 13.01 -17.67 -26.08
N ASN A 487 12.07 -18.01 -26.96
CA ASN A 487 11.99 -17.48 -28.31
C ASN A 487 11.84 -15.94 -28.35
N LEU A 488 11.14 -15.34 -27.36
CA LEU A 488 11.04 -13.89 -27.21
C LEU A 488 12.37 -13.28 -26.76
N ALA A 489 12.96 -13.82 -25.70
CA ALA A 489 14.22 -13.34 -25.12
C ALA A 489 15.41 -13.44 -26.10
N THR A 490 15.39 -14.42 -26.99
CA THR A 490 16.46 -14.69 -27.98
C THR A 490 16.16 -14.12 -29.38
N GLY A 491 14.99 -13.51 -29.59
CA GLY A 491 14.64 -12.85 -30.85
C GLY A 491 14.33 -13.78 -32.02
N VAL A 492 13.82 -14.99 -31.77
CA VAL A 492 13.49 -15.97 -32.82
C VAL A 492 12.35 -15.44 -33.71
N GLU A 493 12.63 -15.31 -35.00
CA GLU A 493 11.71 -14.76 -36.00
C GLU A 493 10.38 -15.52 -36.10
N ILE A 494 9.29 -14.78 -36.38
CA ILE A 494 8.01 -15.37 -36.78
C ILE A 494 8.03 -15.69 -38.28
N ARG A 495 7.85 -16.98 -38.60
CA ARG A 495 7.81 -17.52 -39.98
C ARG A 495 6.47 -18.18 -40.35
N ILE A 496 5.48 -18.15 -39.44
CA ILE A 496 4.20 -18.86 -39.58
C ILE A 496 3.09 -17.91 -40.04
N THR A 497 2.40 -18.26 -41.13
CA THR A 497 1.17 -17.60 -41.57
C THR A 497 0.00 -17.97 -40.65
N PRO A 498 -0.93 -17.06 -40.32
CA PRO A 498 -1.22 -15.79 -40.99
C PRO A 498 -0.46 -14.56 -40.43
N PHE A 499 0.66 -14.73 -39.72
CA PHE A 499 1.40 -13.62 -39.09
C PHE A 499 0.57 -12.82 -38.07
N LEU A 500 -0.46 -13.46 -37.51
CA LEU A 500 -1.33 -12.96 -36.45
C LEU A 500 -1.39 -14.00 -35.32
N GLU A 501 -1.20 -13.54 -34.10
CA GLU A 501 -1.45 -14.30 -32.88
C GLU A 501 -2.74 -13.82 -32.22
N HIS A 502 -3.50 -14.76 -31.67
CA HIS A 502 -4.63 -14.50 -30.79
C HIS A 502 -4.59 -15.54 -29.69
N THR A 503 -4.32 -15.09 -28.47
CA THR A 503 -4.34 -15.94 -27.28
C THR A 503 -5.38 -15.47 -26.29
N LYS A 504 -5.87 -16.40 -25.47
CA LYS A 504 -6.78 -16.15 -24.36
C LYS A 504 -6.13 -16.64 -23.09
N LEU A 505 -6.23 -15.83 -22.05
CA LEU A 505 -5.76 -16.14 -20.71
C LEU A 505 -6.72 -15.51 -19.70
N THR A 506 -6.67 -15.99 -18.47
CA THR A 506 -7.39 -15.36 -17.36
C THR A 506 -6.35 -14.81 -16.39
N THR A 507 -6.64 -13.68 -15.75
CA THR A 507 -5.79 -13.17 -14.69
C THR A 507 -5.69 -14.18 -13.55
N ARG A 508 -4.68 -14.03 -12.70
CA ARG A 508 -4.55 -14.80 -11.46
C ARG A 508 -5.88 -14.84 -10.69
N ASN A 509 -6.12 -15.97 -10.01
CA ASN A 509 -7.36 -16.31 -9.30
C ASN A 509 -8.62 -16.40 -10.21
N ASN A 510 -8.46 -16.42 -11.54
CA ASN A 510 -9.54 -16.45 -12.53
C ASN A 510 -10.49 -15.23 -12.48
N GLU A 511 -10.00 -14.07 -12.04
CA GLU A 511 -10.83 -12.88 -11.80
C GLU A 511 -11.31 -12.17 -13.08
N VAL A 512 -10.50 -12.14 -14.14
CA VAL A 512 -10.80 -11.37 -15.36
C VAL A 512 -10.27 -12.10 -16.60
N ASN A 513 -11.12 -12.26 -17.62
CA ASN A 513 -10.69 -12.81 -18.91
C ASN A 513 -9.91 -11.75 -19.70
N VAL A 514 -8.83 -12.19 -20.35
CA VAL A 514 -7.97 -11.37 -21.18
C VAL A 514 -7.76 -12.03 -22.54
N GLU A 515 -7.98 -11.28 -23.62
CA GLU A 515 -7.60 -11.70 -24.97
C GLU A 515 -6.44 -10.82 -25.46
N ALA A 516 -5.31 -11.45 -25.80
CA ALA A 516 -4.14 -10.75 -26.31
C ALA A 516 -3.92 -11.08 -27.80
N PHE A 517 -3.74 -10.04 -28.60
CA PHE A 517 -3.54 -10.10 -30.03
C PHE A 517 -2.15 -9.56 -30.38
N GLY A 518 -1.40 -10.33 -31.16
CA GLY A 518 -0.14 -9.91 -31.76
C GLY A 518 -0.26 -9.83 -33.28
N LYS A 519 0.24 -8.76 -33.88
CA LYS A 519 0.20 -8.54 -35.33
C LYS A 519 1.58 -8.18 -35.84
N HIS A 520 2.13 -9.03 -36.71
CA HIS A 520 3.47 -8.87 -37.28
C HIS A 520 3.40 -8.05 -38.59
N THR A 521 4.48 -7.36 -38.99
CA THR A 521 4.56 -6.48 -40.19
C THR A 521 4.09 -7.19 -41.47
N LYS A 522 4.44 -8.48 -41.60
CA LYS A 522 4.09 -9.38 -42.71
C LYS A 522 2.59 -9.76 -42.80
N SER A 523 1.77 -9.43 -41.80
CA SER A 523 0.32 -9.74 -41.83
C SER A 523 -0.49 -8.80 -42.73
N PHE A 524 0.00 -7.58 -42.95
CA PHE A 524 -0.72 -6.49 -43.62
C PHE A 524 -2.14 -6.22 -43.07
N ALA A 525 -2.41 -6.63 -41.83
CA ALA A 525 -3.74 -6.58 -41.23
C ALA A 525 -4.03 -5.21 -40.60
N ASP A 526 -5.28 -4.77 -40.70
CA ASP A 526 -5.78 -3.64 -39.92
C ASP A 526 -6.14 -4.13 -38.51
N MET A 527 -5.57 -3.50 -37.47
CA MET A 527 -5.77 -3.92 -36.08
C MET A 527 -7.24 -3.82 -35.65
N TYR A 528 -7.96 -2.78 -36.09
CA TYR A 528 -9.34 -2.57 -35.67
C TYR A 528 -10.31 -3.32 -36.58
N GLU A 529 -10.09 -3.27 -37.89
CA GLU A 529 -11.03 -3.75 -38.90
C GLU A 529 -10.91 -5.24 -39.22
N ARG A 530 -9.68 -5.79 -39.25
CA ARG A 530 -9.39 -7.19 -39.59
C ARG A 530 -8.99 -8.06 -38.40
N VAL A 531 -8.34 -7.50 -37.38
CA VAL A 531 -8.04 -8.23 -36.14
C VAL A 531 -9.25 -8.12 -35.20
N LEU A 532 -9.39 -7.03 -34.44
CA LEU A 532 -10.41 -6.89 -33.39
C LEU A 532 -11.85 -7.16 -33.89
N ARG A 533 -12.36 -6.37 -34.85
CA ARG A 533 -13.75 -6.47 -35.31
C ARG A 533 -14.14 -7.85 -35.84
N LYS A 534 -13.25 -8.50 -36.61
CA LYS A 534 -13.52 -9.83 -37.22
C LYS A 534 -13.26 -10.99 -36.26
N LYS A 535 -12.17 -10.96 -35.47
CA LYS A 535 -11.86 -12.03 -34.50
C LYS A 535 -12.84 -12.04 -33.32
N LEU A 536 -13.24 -10.85 -32.86
CA LEU A 536 -14.23 -10.73 -31.79
C LEU A 536 -15.67 -10.78 -32.29
N SER A 537 -15.93 -10.66 -33.61
CA SER A 537 -17.28 -10.62 -34.20
C SER A 537 -18.20 -9.67 -33.43
N ALA A 538 -17.77 -8.42 -33.30
CA ALA A 538 -18.39 -7.43 -32.43
C ALA A 538 -18.28 -6.01 -33.01
N ARG A 539 -19.14 -5.10 -32.54
CA ARG A 539 -19.06 -3.69 -32.91
C ARG A 539 -17.96 -3.03 -32.08
N ILE A 540 -17.19 -2.15 -32.70
CA ILE A 540 -15.98 -1.57 -32.11
C ILE A 540 -16.09 -0.04 -32.14
N LYS A 541 -15.91 0.63 -30.98
CA LYS A 541 -15.63 2.07 -30.91
C LYS A 541 -14.12 2.30 -30.75
N ILE A 542 -13.52 3.24 -31.48
CA ILE A 542 -12.05 3.47 -31.52
C ILE A 542 -11.67 4.83 -30.93
N TRP A 543 -10.75 4.82 -29.95
CA TRP A 543 -9.96 5.97 -29.54
C TRP A 543 -8.50 5.76 -29.93
N ALA A 544 -8.10 6.34 -31.06
CA ALA A 544 -6.72 6.39 -31.53
C ALA A 544 -6.58 7.58 -32.49
N PRO A 545 -5.36 8.07 -32.77
CA PRO A 545 -5.08 8.96 -33.89
C PRO A 545 -5.57 8.33 -35.21
N SER A 546 -6.20 9.12 -36.09
CA SER A 546 -6.75 8.64 -37.37
C SER A 546 -6.54 9.66 -38.48
N ASP A 547 -6.38 9.21 -39.73
CA ASP A 547 -6.37 10.11 -40.89
C ASP A 547 -7.79 10.32 -41.46
N VAL A 548 -7.91 11.23 -42.45
CA VAL A 548 -9.18 11.55 -43.13
C VAL A 548 -9.75 10.36 -43.93
N ARG A 549 -8.89 9.41 -44.33
CA ARG A 549 -9.28 8.22 -45.12
C ARG A 549 -9.85 7.12 -44.23
N SER A 550 -9.40 7.03 -42.98
CA SER A 550 -9.94 6.15 -41.95
C SER A 550 -11.33 6.62 -41.46
N LYS A 551 -12.37 6.32 -42.24
CA LYS A 551 -13.78 6.60 -41.94
C LYS A 551 -14.42 5.52 -41.06
N SER A 552 -15.44 5.88 -40.29
CA SER A 552 -16.31 4.89 -39.60
C SER A 552 -16.98 3.96 -40.63
N ILE A 553 -17.01 2.65 -40.35
CA ILE A 553 -17.68 1.62 -41.18
C ILE A 553 -18.97 1.21 -40.49
N CYS A 554 -20.11 1.61 -41.04
CA CYS A 554 -21.42 1.37 -40.44
C CYS A 554 -22.33 0.50 -41.32
N LYS A 555 -21.73 -0.29 -42.23
CA LYS A 555 -22.42 -1.27 -43.08
C LYS A 555 -22.20 -2.68 -42.51
N GLY A 556 -23.27 -3.48 -42.45
CA GLY A 556 -23.27 -4.83 -41.88
C GLY A 556 -23.41 -4.87 -40.34
N GLN A 557 -23.51 -6.06 -39.77
CA GLN A 557 -23.83 -6.29 -38.34
C GLN A 557 -22.81 -5.69 -37.35
N TYR A 558 -21.53 -5.67 -37.72
CA TYR A 558 -20.40 -5.27 -36.87
C TYR A 558 -19.82 -3.93 -37.33
N HIS A 559 -20.35 -2.85 -36.75
CA HIS A 559 -19.90 -1.48 -36.99
C HIS A 559 -18.49 -1.23 -36.43
N LEU A 560 -17.76 -0.33 -37.08
CA LEU A 560 -16.46 0.19 -36.67
C LEU A 560 -16.57 1.72 -36.61
N ARG A 561 -16.60 2.32 -35.42
CA ARG A 561 -16.90 3.75 -35.26
C ARG A 561 -15.77 4.47 -34.54
N LYS A 562 -15.37 5.64 -35.04
CA LYS A 562 -14.45 6.51 -34.29
C LYS A 562 -15.22 7.15 -33.13
N ILE A 563 -14.65 7.14 -31.92
CA ILE A 563 -15.12 7.97 -30.80
C ILE A 563 -14.92 9.45 -31.21
N ALA A 564 -15.83 10.35 -30.84
CA ALA A 564 -15.68 11.79 -31.11
C ALA A 564 -14.57 12.39 -30.19
N SER A 565 -13.87 13.42 -30.67
CA SER A 565 -12.94 14.21 -29.83
C SER A 565 -13.60 15.54 -29.47
N PRO A 566 -13.45 16.07 -28.25
CA PRO A 566 -12.77 15.48 -27.10
C PRO A 566 -13.62 14.40 -26.38
N ILE A 567 -12.98 13.63 -25.51
CA ILE A 567 -13.62 12.76 -24.50
C ILE A 567 -13.54 13.41 -23.11
N GLN A 568 -14.33 12.89 -22.15
CA GLN A 568 -14.34 13.37 -20.76
C GLN A 568 -13.94 12.24 -19.80
N LEU A 569 -12.68 12.21 -19.36
CA LEU A 569 -12.16 11.15 -18.51
C LEU A 569 -12.03 11.66 -17.06
N ASP A 570 -13.00 11.30 -16.21
CA ASP A 570 -13.06 11.69 -14.79
C ASP A 570 -12.89 13.22 -14.59
N GLY A 571 -13.64 14.00 -15.37
CA GLY A 571 -13.62 15.46 -15.37
C GLY A 571 -12.54 16.11 -16.25
N ASP A 572 -11.58 15.35 -16.76
CA ASP A 572 -10.52 15.87 -17.64
C ASP A 572 -10.95 15.78 -19.12
N GLN A 573 -10.96 16.93 -19.81
CA GLN A 573 -11.26 16.99 -21.25
C GLN A 573 -10.03 16.61 -22.08
N VAL A 574 -10.06 15.45 -22.74
CA VAL A 574 -8.93 14.92 -23.51
C VAL A 574 -9.20 15.05 -25.01
N HIS A 575 -8.29 15.73 -25.70
CA HIS A 575 -8.24 15.77 -27.17
C HIS A 575 -7.35 14.66 -27.71
N ARG A 576 -7.80 13.96 -28.75
CA ARG A 576 -7.11 12.83 -29.41
C ARG A 576 -5.71 13.19 -29.89
N GLU A 577 -5.54 14.43 -30.34
CA GLU A 577 -4.31 14.98 -30.90
C GLU A 577 -3.23 15.15 -29.82
N ALA A 578 -3.64 15.24 -28.55
CA ALA A 578 -2.78 15.33 -27.39
C ALA A 578 -2.65 13.99 -26.63
N ASP A 579 -3.24 12.88 -27.12
CA ASP A 579 -3.26 11.59 -26.41
C ASP A 579 -2.46 10.51 -27.14
N SER A 580 -1.45 9.95 -26.48
CA SER A 580 -0.68 8.81 -26.96
C SER A 580 -1.38 7.47 -26.68
N ALA A 581 -2.35 7.45 -25.76
CA ALA A 581 -3.16 6.28 -25.46
C ALA A 581 -4.02 5.89 -26.66
N LYS A 582 -4.10 4.58 -26.92
CA LYS A 582 -4.92 4.02 -27.99
C LYS A 582 -5.70 2.86 -27.41
N TRP A 583 -7.01 2.88 -27.59
CA TRP A 583 -7.89 1.86 -27.06
C TRP A 583 -9.20 1.75 -27.85
N ALA A 584 -9.92 0.66 -27.62
CA ALA A 584 -11.19 0.38 -28.26
C ALA A 584 -12.19 -0.28 -27.31
N LEU A 585 -13.47 0.01 -27.51
CA LEU A 585 -14.59 -0.62 -26.81
C LEU A 585 -15.22 -1.69 -27.70
N VAL A 586 -15.43 -2.87 -27.15
CA VAL A 586 -16.06 -4.01 -27.82
C VAL A 586 -17.51 -4.12 -27.35
N GLU A 587 -18.42 -3.52 -28.10
CA GLU A 587 -19.83 -3.42 -27.72
C GLU A 587 -20.51 -4.80 -27.78
N GLY A 588 -21.29 -5.13 -26.75
CA GLY A 588 -21.93 -6.44 -26.60
C GLY A 588 -21.02 -7.54 -26.02
N LYS A 589 -19.75 -7.22 -25.72
CA LYS A 589 -18.80 -8.14 -25.05
C LYS A 589 -18.16 -7.57 -23.79
N ASN A 590 -18.56 -6.39 -23.33
CA ASN A 590 -18.05 -5.77 -22.10
C ASN A 590 -16.51 -5.69 -22.05
N THR A 591 -15.86 -5.53 -23.20
CA THR A 591 -14.39 -5.61 -23.32
C THR A 591 -13.77 -4.26 -23.67
N VAL A 592 -12.66 -3.91 -23.02
CA VAL A 592 -11.81 -2.77 -23.38
C VAL A 592 -10.47 -3.28 -23.88
N CYS A 593 -10.07 -2.88 -25.09
CA CYS A 593 -8.80 -3.27 -25.71
C CYS A 593 -7.83 -2.10 -25.74
N LEU A 594 -6.66 -2.22 -25.13
CA LEU A 594 -5.54 -1.28 -25.32
C LEU A 594 -4.74 -1.69 -26.54
N THR A 595 -4.39 -0.75 -27.41
CA THR A 595 -3.74 -1.01 -28.70
C THR A 595 -2.46 -0.22 -28.87
N THR A 596 -1.58 -0.65 -29.78
CA THR A 596 -0.37 0.12 -30.14
C THR A 596 -0.47 0.81 -31.51
N ASN A 597 -1.32 0.31 -32.41
CA ASN A 597 -1.52 0.88 -33.75
C ASN A 597 -2.47 2.09 -33.76
N ASP A 598 -2.15 3.09 -34.56
CA ASP A 598 -3.09 4.17 -34.92
C ASP A 598 -4.21 3.61 -35.81
N TYR A 599 -5.31 4.34 -35.99
CA TYR A 599 -6.33 3.99 -36.98
C TYR A 599 -6.02 4.68 -38.31
N LYS A 600 -4.96 4.23 -38.99
CA LYS A 600 -4.46 4.78 -40.28
C LYS A 600 -4.13 3.65 -41.24
N THR A 601 -4.33 3.87 -42.55
CA THR A 601 -4.08 2.82 -43.57
C THR A 601 -2.61 2.35 -43.60
N THR A 602 -1.65 3.22 -43.30
CA THR A 602 -0.22 2.91 -43.21
C THR A 602 0.11 1.91 -42.11
N GLU A 603 -0.67 1.87 -41.02
CA GLU A 603 -0.44 1.00 -39.87
C GLU A 603 -0.60 -0.49 -40.22
N LYS A 604 -1.21 -0.83 -41.36
CA LYS A 604 -1.27 -2.22 -41.86
C LYS A 604 0.13 -2.86 -41.96
N ARG A 605 1.16 -2.06 -42.28
CA ARG A 605 2.57 -2.50 -42.36
C ARG A 605 3.34 -2.37 -41.04
N ILE A 606 2.76 -1.73 -40.03
CA ILE A 606 3.39 -1.52 -38.73
C ILE A 606 2.89 -2.65 -37.81
N PRO A 607 3.78 -3.45 -37.19
CA PRO A 607 3.37 -4.45 -36.22
C PRO A 607 2.66 -3.81 -35.02
N GLY A 608 1.96 -4.60 -34.22
CA GLY A 608 1.27 -4.06 -33.06
C GLY A 608 0.44 -5.04 -32.27
N ALA A 609 -0.15 -4.53 -31.20
CA ALA A 609 -0.84 -5.28 -30.17
C ALA A 609 -2.30 -4.86 -30.04
N ALA A 610 -3.10 -5.77 -29.50
CA ALA A 610 -4.24 -5.41 -28.68
C ALA A 610 -4.28 -6.28 -27.41
N VAL A 611 -4.42 -5.67 -26.23
CA VAL A 611 -4.65 -6.38 -24.96
C VAL A 611 -6.05 -6.02 -24.48
N CYS A 612 -6.96 -6.99 -24.58
CA CYS A 612 -8.39 -6.84 -24.34
C CYS A 612 -8.77 -7.43 -22.99
N VAL A 613 -9.41 -6.64 -22.14
CA VAL A 613 -9.84 -7.00 -20.78
C VAL A 613 -11.37 -7.05 -20.74
N GLU A 614 -11.94 -8.20 -20.43
CA GLU A 614 -13.39 -8.42 -20.35
C GLU A 614 -13.89 -8.12 -18.92
N ASN A 615 -14.44 -6.93 -18.72
CA ASN A 615 -15.04 -6.54 -17.44
C ASN A 615 -16.09 -5.44 -17.67
N VAL A 616 -17.33 -5.71 -17.27
CA VAL A 616 -18.48 -4.82 -17.50
C VAL A 616 -18.31 -3.44 -16.86
N ASN A 617 -17.71 -3.36 -15.68
CA ASN A 617 -17.56 -2.10 -14.97
C ASN A 617 -16.41 -1.25 -15.56
N VAL A 618 -15.30 -1.89 -15.95
CA VAL A 618 -14.23 -1.23 -16.74
C VAL A 618 -14.78 -0.72 -18.08
N TYR A 619 -15.52 -1.57 -18.80
CA TYR A 619 -16.17 -1.18 -20.06
C TYR A 619 -17.10 0.03 -19.88
N ASN A 620 -17.94 0.01 -18.84
CA ASN A 620 -18.85 1.10 -18.53
C ASN A 620 -18.09 2.40 -18.22
N ALA A 621 -17.01 2.37 -17.44
CA ALA A 621 -16.20 3.55 -17.13
C ALA A 621 -15.56 4.19 -18.39
N PHE A 622 -15.00 3.38 -19.30
CA PHE A 622 -14.48 3.90 -20.58
C PHE A 622 -15.60 4.35 -21.53
N ASN A 623 -16.76 3.67 -21.55
CA ASN A 623 -17.91 4.05 -22.39
C ASN A 623 -18.57 5.35 -21.90
N THR A 624 -18.59 5.61 -20.60
CA THR A 624 -19.03 6.89 -20.01
C THR A 624 -18.10 8.04 -20.41
N ALA A 625 -16.79 7.80 -20.51
CA ALA A 625 -15.86 8.80 -21.00
C ALA A 625 -16.02 9.09 -22.52
N ALA A 626 -16.47 8.08 -23.28
CA ALA A 626 -16.54 8.09 -24.75
C ALA A 626 -17.94 7.77 -25.30
N VAL A 627 -18.94 8.50 -24.81
CA VAL A 627 -20.34 8.36 -25.25
C VAL A 627 -20.47 8.67 -26.76
N ASN A 628 -19.93 9.83 -27.17
CA ASN A 628 -20.10 10.36 -28.52
C ASN A 628 -19.21 9.63 -29.55
N VAL A 629 -19.77 9.38 -30.74
CA VAL A 629 -19.08 8.78 -31.87
C VAL A 629 -19.20 9.65 -33.11
N VAL A 630 -18.17 9.66 -33.95
CA VAL A 630 -18.19 10.34 -35.25
C VAL A 630 -19.23 9.66 -36.14
N ALA A 631 -20.16 10.47 -36.65
CA ALA A 631 -21.24 10.03 -37.50
C ALA A 631 -20.73 9.23 -38.72
N CYS A 632 -21.58 8.33 -39.19
CA CYS A 632 -21.36 7.59 -40.42
C CYS A 632 -21.82 8.48 -41.58
N ASN A 633 -20.90 8.96 -42.42
CA ASN A 633 -21.29 9.49 -43.72
C ASN A 633 -21.82 8.30 -44.54
N MET A 634 -23.12 8.28 -44.80
CA MET A 634 -23.82 7.17 -45.48
C MET A 634 -23.43 7.07 -46.96
#